data_AF-K9GTE0-F1
#
_entry.id   AF-K9GTE0-F1
#
_cell.length_a   1.000
_cell.length_b   1.000
_cell.length_c   1.000
_cell.angle_alpha   90.00
_cell.angle_beta   90.00
_cell.angle_gamma   90.00
#
_symmetry.space_group_name_H-M   'P 1'
#
loop_
_entity.id
_entity.type
_entity.pdbx_description
1 polymer ?
#
loop_
_entity_poly.entity_id
_entity_poly.type
_entity_poly.pdbx_seq_one_letter_code
_entity_poly.pdbx_strand_id
1 'polypeptide(L)' 'MDLMLYVIKFGILFAVASAAIWALSGFRAEKTDEKTNHLRGWFLVGIMTVAAIAVAFLGYV' A
#
# COMPACT_ATOMS: atom_id res chain seq x y z
N MET A 1 -11.20 23.87 -8.37
CA MET A 1 -10.97 22.56 -9.01
C MET A 1 -9.97 21.73 -8.21
N ASP A 2 -9.09 22.39 -7.45
CA ASP A 2 -8.03 21.80 -6.63
C ASP A 2 -8.54 20.94 -5.47
N LEU A 3 -9.62 21.35 -4.80
CA LEU A 3 -10.21 20.59 -3.69
C LEU A 3 -10.64 19.18 -4.12
N MET A 4 -11.26 19.05 -5.30
CA MET A 4 -11.68 17.76 -5.84
C MET A 4 -10.48 16.86 -6.14
N LEU A 5 -9.40 17.45 -6.64
CA LEU A 5 -8.16 16.74 -6.94
C LEU A 5 -7.49 16.23 -5.65
N TYR A 6 -7.49 17.02 -4.58
CA TYR A 6 -7.00 16.59 -3.26
C TYR A 6 -7.85 15.48 -2.64
N VAL A 7 -9.18 15.54 -2.78
CA VAL A 7 -10.08 14.49 -2.30
C VAL A 7 -9.82 13.16 -3.04
N ILE A 8 -9.60 13.20 -4.35
CA ILE A 8 -9.25 12.02 -5.14
C ILE A 8 -7.88 11.47 -4.71
N LYS A 9 -6.87 12.32 -4.55
CA LYS A 9 -5.53 11.94 -4.06
C LYS A 9 -5.61 11.26 -2.69
N PHE A 10 -6.40 11.83 -1.77
CA PHE A 10 -6.60 11.27 -0.44
C PHE A 10 -7.37 9.94 -0.47
N GLY A 11 -8.40 9.82 -1.30
CA GLY A 11 -9.17 8.58 -1.46
C GLY A 11 -8.31 7.43 -1.99
N ILE A 12 -7.42 7.70 -2.95
CA ILE A 12 -6.47 6.70 -3.49
C ILE A 12 -5.48 6.27 -2.41
N LEU A 13 -4.89 7.23 -1.68
CA LEU A 13 -4.00 6.93 -0.56
C LEU A 13 -4.68 6.07 0.52
N PHE A 14 -5.91 6.41 0.86
CA PHE A 14 -6.69 5.69 1.86
C PHE A 14 -7.03 4.26 1.42
N ALA A 15 -7.40 4.07 0.15
CA ALA A 15 -7.68 2.75 -0.42
C ALA A 15 -6.43 1.87 -0.43
N VAL A 16 -5.28 2.42 -0.83
CA VAL A 16 -4.00 1.71 -0.84
C VAL A 16 -3.55 1.33 0.58
N ALA A 17 -3.68 2.25 1.55
CA ALA A 17 -3.36 1.98 2.95
C ALA A 17 -4.28 0.90 3.54
N SER A 18 -5.59 0.95 3.24
CA SER A 18 -6.54 -0.07 3.69
C SER A 18 -6.24 -1.45 3.09
N ALA A 19 -5.92 -1.52 1.79
CA ALA A 19 -5.51 -2.76 1.13
C ALA A 19 -4.21 -3.32 1.73
N ALA A 20 -3.26 -2.45 2.08
CA ALA A 20 -2.03 -2.83 2.75
C ALA A 20 -2.29 -3.48 4.11
N ILE A 21 -3.11 -2.82 4.96
CA ILE A 21 -3.46 -3.31 6.29
C ILE A 21 -4.21 -4.64 6.19
N TRP A 22 -5.18 -4.74 5.28
CA TRP A 22 -5.96 -5.96 5.11
C TRP A 22 -5.09 -7.14 4.70
N ALA A 23 -4.19 -6.93 3.72
CA ALA A 23 -3.29 -7.97 3.29
C ALA A 23 -2.26 -8.35 4.37
N LEU A 24 -1.73 -7.38 5.12
CA LEU A 24 -0.85 -7.64 6.26
C LEU A 24 -1.55 -8.38 7.40
N SER A 25 -2.85 -8.13 7.61
CA SER A 25 -3.67 -8.82 8.62
C SER A 25 -3.90 -10.31 8.28
N GLY A 26 -3.94 -10.65 6.98
CA GLY A 26 -4.07 -12.03 6.50
C GLY A 26 -2.82 -12.87 6.72
N PHE A 27 -1.63 -12.25 6.76
CA PHE A 27 -0.44 -12.94 7.19
C PHE A 27 -0.44 -13.05 8.71
N ARG A 28 -1.01 -14.13 9.27
CA ARG A 28 -0.87 -14.46 10.70
C ARG A 28 0.61 -14.48 11.08
N ALA A 29 0.97 -13.75 12.14
CA ALA A 29 2.33 -13.73 12.72
C ALA A 29 2.77 -15.07 13.36
N GLU A 30 1.99 -16.13 13.17
CA GLU A 30 2.11 -17.40 13.87
C GLU A 30 3.09 -18.38 13.20
N LYS A 31 3.46 -18.13 11.93
CA LYS A 31 4.50 -18.90 11.23
C LYS A 31 5.76 -18.06 11.03
N THR A 32 6.68 -18.14 11.99
CA THR A 32 8.03 -17.57 11.94
C THR A 32 8.98 -18.42 11.08
N ASP A 33 8.50 -18.86 9.91
CA ASP A 33 9.34 -19.53 8.93
C ASP A 33 10.05 -18.45 8.09
N GLU A 34 11.35 -18.61 7.85
CA GLU A 34 12.19 -17.61 7.16
C GLU A 34 11.63 -17.27 5.76
N LYS A 35 11.09 -18.28 5.05
CA LYS A 35 10.37 -18.10 3.78
C LYS A 35 9.13 -17.22 3.90
N THR A 36 8.34 -17.39 4.96
CA THR A 36 7.11 -16.62 5.19
C THR A 36 7.43 -15.16 5.54
N ASN A 37 8.49 -14.92 6.32
CA ASN A 37 8.97 -13.56 6.57
C ASN A 37 9.52 -12.88 5.32
N HIS A 38 10.25 -13.62 4.47
CA HIS A 38 10.72 -13.07 3.20
C HIS A 38 9.54 -12.70 2.28
N LEU A 39 8.54 -13.59 2.14
CA LEU A 39 7.31 -13.30 1.40
C LEU A 39 6.56 -12.08 1.93
N ARG A 40 6.42 -11.92 3.25
CA ARG A 40 5.81 -10.72 3.87
C ARG A 40 6.59 -9.45 3.55
N GLY A 41 7.91 -9.51 3.61
CA GLY A 41 8.79 -8.39 3.25
C GLY A 41 8.63 -7.98 1.80
N TRP A 42 8.67 -8.94 0.87
CA TRP A 42 8.46 -8.69 -0.56
C TRP A 42 7.06 -8.15 -0.85
N PHE A 43 6.04 -8.65 -0.14
CA PHE A 43 4.67 -8.19 -0.29
C PHE A 43 4.51 -6.74 0.21
N LEU A 44 5.12 -6.39 1.34
CA LEU A 44 5.15 -5.02 1.86
C LEU A 44 5.84 -4.07 0.88
N VAL A 45 7.00 -4.48 0.33
CA VAL A 45 7.75 -3.72 -0.67
C VAL A 45 6.90 -3.50 -1.93
N GLY A 46 6.19 -4.54 -2.40
CA GLY A 46 5.27 -4.43 -3.53
C GLY A 46 4.18 -3.38 -3.30
N ILE A 47 3.52 -3.41 -2.12
CA ILE A 47 2.48 -2.43 -1.79
C ILE A 47 3.04 -1.01 -1.69
N MET A 48 4.18 -0.82 -1.01
CA MET A 48 4.83 0.48 -0.89
C MET A 48 5.25 1.04 -2.26
N THR A 49 5.69 0.17 -3.18
CA THR A 49 6.07 0.56 -4.54
C THR A 49 4.86 1.04 -5.35
N VAL A 50 3.74 0.30 -5.31
CA VAL A 50 2.49 0.70 -5.96
C VAL A 50 1.96 2.01 -5.37
N ALA A 51 2.03 2.17 -4.05
CA ALA A 51 1.65 3.40 -3.37
C ALA A 51 2.50 4.59 -3.83
N ALA A 52 3.82 4.42 -3.89
CA ALA A 52 4.75 5.46 -4.35
C ALA A 52 4.51 5.84 -5.82
N ILE A 53 4.26 4.87 -6.70
CA ILE A 53 3.95 5.11 -8.12
C ILE A 53 2.62 5.88 -8.25
N ALA A 54 1.58 5.48 -7.51
CA ALA A 54 0.28 6.15 -7.54
C ALA A 54 0.40 7.61 -7.08
N VAL A 55 1.15 7.87 -6.00
CA VAL A 55 1.42 9.22 -5.51
C VAL A 55 2.25 10.03 -6.51
N ALA A 56 3.29 9.44 -7.12
CA ALA A 56 4.14 10.11 -8.10
C ALA A 56 3.36 10.50 -9.36
N PHE A 57 2.51 9.61 -9.89
CA PHE A 57 1.64 9.90 -11.03
C PHE A 57 0.63 11.00 -10.72
N LEU A 58 0.08 11.00 -9.51
CA LEU A 58 -0.86 12.04 -9.08
C LEU A 58 -0.16 13.37 -8.76
N GLY A 59 1.09 13.34 -8.30
CA GLY A 59 1.90 14.53 -8.00
C GLY A 59 2.38 15.30 -9.23
N TYR A 60 2.37 14.66 -10.41
CA TYR A 60 2.74 15.25 -11.70
C TYR A 60 1.59 16.01 -12.40
N VAL A 61 0.39 16.03 -11.79
CA VAL A 61 -0.80 16.78 -12.24
C VAL A 61 -1.12 17.92 -11.28
#